data_AF-A0A924MX75-F1
#
_entry.id   AF-A0A924MX75-F1
#
_cell.length_a   1.000
_cell.length_b   1.000
_cell.length_c   1.000
_cell.angle_alpha   90.00
_cell.angle_beta   90.00
_cell.angle_gamma   90.00
#
_symmetry.space_group_name_H-M   'P 1'
#
loop_
_entity.id
_entity.type
_entity.pdbx_description
1 polymer ?
#
loop_
_entity_poly.entity_id
_entity_poly.type
_entity_poly.pdbx_seq_one_letter_code
_entity_poly.pdbx_strand_id
1 'polypeptide(L)' 'MLRTALGPRLLGLLEDPGVAEVMLNPDGRVWIDRFDVGLVDAGLTIGAAAAERI' A
#
# COMPACT_ATOMS: atom_id res chain seq x y z
N MET A 1 -14.50 -2.35 -8.38
CA MET A 1 -13.93 -3.28 -7.37
C MET A 1 -12.58 -2.73 -6.94
N LEU A 2 -12.33 -2.60 -5.64
CA LEU A 2 -11.10 -2.05 -5.03
C LEU A 2 -9.81 -2.67 -5.62
N ARG A 3 -9.81 -3.99 -5.82
CA ARG A 3 -8.73 -4.76 -6.43
C ARG A 3 -8.33 -4.29 -7.84
N THR A 4 -9.24 -3.69 -8.61
CA THR A 4 -8.95 -3.19 -9.97
C THR A 4 -8.28 -1.81 -9.94
N ALA A 5 -8.50 -1.04 -8.88
CA ALA A 5 -7.87 0.27 -8.69
C ALA A 5 -6.44 0.13 -8.12
N LEU A 6 -6.24 -0.90 -7.30
CA LEU A 6 -4.94 -1.24 -6.72
C LEU A 6 -4.08 -1.95 -7.76
N GLY A 7 -3.10 -1.23 -8.31
CA GLY A 7 -2.12 -1.80 -9.25
C GLY A 7 -1.37 -3.01 -8.66
N PRO A 8 -0.66 -3.80 -9.48
CA PRO A 8 -0.09 -5.09 -9.09
C PRO A 8 0.86 -5.01 -7.89
N ARG A 9 1.55 -3.88 -7.69
CA ARG A 9 2.48 -3.70 -6.55
C ARG A 9 1.74 -3.62 -5.21
N LEU A 10 0.59 -2.94 -5.15
CA LEU A 10 -0.22 -2.86 -3.93
C LEU A 10 -0.91 -4.18 -3.62
N LEU A 11 -1.38 -4.88 -4.66
CA LEU A 11 -1.96 -6.21 -4.49
C LEU A 11 -0.94 -7.19 -3.91
N GLY A 12 0.32 -7.12 -4.37
CA GLY A 12 1.39 -7.92 -3.79
C GLY A 12 1.63 -7.64 -2.30
N LEU A 13 1.48 -6.39 -1.85
CA LEU A 13 1.58 -6.06 -0.42
C LEU A 13 0.41 -6.62 0.39
N LEU A 14 -0.80 -6.59 -0.16
CA LEU A 14 -1.99 -7.17 0.49
C LEU A 14 -1.96 -8.70 0.54
N GLU A 15 -1.12 -9.33 -0.28
CA GLU A 15 -0.95 -10.79 -0.35
C GLU A 15 0.29 -11.27 0.43
N ASP A 16 1.14 -10.36 0.94
CA ASP A 16 2.31 -10.69 1.76
C ASP A 16 1.88 -11.06 3.20
N PRO A 17 2.05 -12.32 3.64
CA PRO A 17 1.64 -12.75 4.98
C PRO A 17 2.46 -12.09 6.11
N GLY A 18 3.60 -11.47 5.79
CA GLY A 18 4.39 -10.69 6.74
C GLY A 18 3.87 -9.27 6.96
N VAL A 19 2.90 -8.81 6.15
CA VAL A 19 2.31 -7.47 6.24
C VAL A 19 0.99 -7.52 7.00
N ALA A 20 0.89 -6.75 8.08
CA ALA A 20 -0.31 -6.61 8.89
C ALA A 20 -1.27 -5.56 8.29
N GLU A 21 -0.72 -4.43 7.84
CA GLU A 21 -1.48 -3.29 7.34
C GLU A 21 -0.75 -2.61 6.17
N VAL A 22 -1.52 -2.11 5.19
CA VAL A 22 -1.03 -1.25 4.10
C VAL A 22 -1.76 0.08 4.19
N MET A 23 -1.02 1.17 4.31
CA MET A 23 -1.55 2.53 4.45
C MET A 23 -1.13 3.39 3.27
N LEU A 24 -2.07 4.13 2.69
CA LEU A 24 -1.79 5.21 1.76
C LEU A 24 -1.89 6.53 2.52
N ASN A 25 -0.75 7.21 2.69
CA ASN A 25 -0.70 8.49 3.37
C ASN A 25 -1.21 9.62 2.45
N PRO A 26 -1.65 10.75 3.02
CA PRO A 26 -2.11 11.91 2.24
C PRO A 26 -1.05 12.51 1.30
N ASP A 27 0.24 12.29 1.57
CA ASP A 27 1.35 12.69 0.71
C ASP A 27 1.56 11.74 -0.49
N GLY A 28 0.72 10.72 -0.62
CA GLY A 28 0.76 9.70 -1.67
C GLY A 28 1.73 8.56 -1.39
N ARG A 29 2.48 8.58 -0.27
CA ARG A 29 3.40 7.49 0.07
C ARG A 29 2.66 6.29 0.65
N VAL A 30 3.15 5.11 0.32
CA VAL A 30 2.63 3.86 0.89
C VAL A 30 3.53 3.41 2.02
N TRP A 31 2.92 3.16 3.18
CA TRP A 31 3.56 2.57 4.34
C TRP A 31 2.98 1.19 4.58
N ILE A 32 3.79 0.29 5.12
CA ILE A 32 3.36 -1.04 5.56
C ILE A 32 3.78 -1.28 7.00
N ASP A 33 2.90 -1.89 7.78
CA ASP A 33 3.26 -2.44 9.08
C ASP A 33 3.59 -3.92 8.90
N ARG A 34 4.80 -4.33 9.29
CA ARG A 34 5.27 -5.72 9.19
C ARG A 34 5.49 -6.32 10.57
N PHE A 35 5.17 -7.60 10.73
CA PHE A 35 5.32 -8.29 12.02
C PHE A 35 6.77 -8.40 12.52
N ASP A 36 7.74 -8.41 11.60
CA ASP A 36 9.16 -8.64 11.90
C ASP A 36 9.95 -7.35 12.15
N VAL A 37 9.57 -6.25 11.51
CA VAL A 37 10.32 -4.98 11.56
C VAL A 37 9.48 -3.76 11.93
N GLY A 38 8.17 -3.91 12.07
CA GLY A 38 7.22 -2.82 12.33
C GLY A 38 6.97 -1.96 11.10
N LEU A 39 6.72 -0.66 11.34
CA LEU A 39 6.33 0.30 10.31
C LEU A 39 7.50 0.67 9.37
N VAL A 40 7.34 0.43 8.07
CA VAL A 40 8.35 0.71 7.04
C VAL A 40 7.76 1.37 5.79
N ASP A 41 8.58 2.17 5.10
CA ASP A 41 8.25 2.74 3.78
C ASP A 41 8.27 1.63 2.72
N ALA A 42 7.19 1.50 1.95
CA ALA A 42 7.07 0.49 0.90
C ALA A 42 7.83 0.85 -0.39
N GLY A 43 8.40 2.06 -0.47
CA GLY A 43 9.05 2.58 -1.68
C GLY A 43 8.07 2.79 -2.84
N LEU A 44 6.78 2.97 -2.53
CA LEU A 44 5.72 3.21 -3.50
C LEU A 44 5.11 4.59 -3.28
N THR A 45 4.80 5.26 -4.39
CA THR A 45 4.04 6.51 -4.39
C THR A 45 2.87 6.38 -5.35
N ILE A 46 1.70 6.79 -4.89
CA ILE A 46 0.46 6.80 -5.66
C ILE A 46 0.12 8.25 -5.99
N GLY A 47 -0.08 8.55 -7.28
CA GLY A 47 -0.54 9.87 -7.70
C GLY A 47 -1.99 10.12 -7.29
N ALA A 48 -2.36 11.39 -7.10
CA ALA A 48 -3.68 11.80 -6.62
C ALA A 48 -4.86 11.15 -7.37
N ALA A 49 -4.81 11.09 -8.70
CA ALA A 49 -5.85 10.47 -9.52
C ALA A 49 -6.00 8.95 -9.33
N ALA A 50 -4.98 8.27 -8.81
CA ALA A 50 -5.07 6.86 -8.42
C ALA A 50 -5.56 6.72 -6.97
N ALA A 51 -5.17 7.64 -6.08
CA ALA A 51 -5.64 7.68 -4.69
C ALA A 51 -7.16 7.91 -4.59
N GLU A 52 -7.73 8.79 -5.43
CA GLU A 52 -9.18 9.04 -5.49
C GLU A 52 -10.03 7.81 -5.88
N ARG A 53 -9.40 6.74 -6.37
CA ARG A 53 -10.09 5.53 -6.87
C ARG A 53 -10.00 4.34 -5.91
N ILE A 54 -9.36 4.51 -4.75
CA ILE A 54 -9.10 3.46 -3.75
C ILE A 54 -10.02 3.67 -2.55
#